data_AF-A0A2P7AKA4-F1
#
_entry.id   AF-A0A2P7AKA4-F1
#
_cell.length_a   1.000
_cell.length_b   1.000
_cell.length_c   1.000
_cell.angle_alpha   90.00
_cell.angle_beta   90.00
_cell.angle_gamma   90.00
#
_symmetry.space_group_name_H-M   'P 1'
#
loop_
_entity.id
_entity.type
_entity.pdbx_description
1 polymer ?
#
loop_
_entity_poly.entity_id
_entity_poly.type
_entity_poly.pdbx_seq_one_letter_code
_entity_poly.pdbx_strand_id
1 'polypeptide(L)'
;MFEPASILVRTRIHRALSRPNLLMGADRELVLLTGLAAIILIFVVLTWYATLLGIAIWMVAVSALRMMAKADPMMRKVYIRHIRYRPAYRATSMPWRRY
;
A
#
# COMPACT_ATOMS: atom_id res chain seq x y z
N MET A 1 42.25 -23.13 17.84
CA MET A 1 41.77 -21.80 18.26
C MET A 1 40.26 -21.91 18.32
N PHE A 2 39.67 -22.01 19.53
CA PHE A 2 38.24 -22.23 19.74
C PHE A 2 37.54 -20.87 19.76
N GLU A 3 36.58 -20.62 18.87
CA GLU A 3 35.72 -19.44 18.95
C GLU A 3 34.77 -19.63 20.16
N PRO A 4 34.71 -18.67 21.10
CA PRO A 4 33.81 -18.78 22.24
C PRO A 4 32.37 -18.78 21.74
N ALA A 5 31.60 -19.78 22.14
CA ALA A 5 30.21 -19.98 21.76
C ALA A 5 29.42 -18.67 21.92
N SER A 6 29.06 -18.05 20.79
CA SER A 6 28.29 -16.81 20.76
C SER A 6 26.96 -17.04 21.47
N ILE A 7 26.73 -16.32 22.56
CA ILE A 7 25.51 -16.41 23.37
C ILE A 7 24.37 -15.79 22.56
N LEU A 8 23.63 -16.61 21.80
CA LEU A 8 22.52 -16.14 20.96
C LEU A 8 21.34 -15.76 21.85
N VAL A 9 21.17 -14.46 22.10
CA VAL A 9 20.01 -13.91 22.82
C VAL A 9 18.79 -13.92 21.90
N ARG A 10 17.74 -14.66 22.27
CA ARG A 10 16.45 -14.62 21.55
C ARG A 10 15.68 -13.36 21.94
N THR A 11 15.69 -12.36 21.07
CA THR A 11 14.80 -11.20 21.18
C THR A 11 13.43 -11.52 20.59
N ARG A 12 12.35 -11.27 21.35
CA ARG A 12 10.98 -11.37 20.82
C ARG A 12 10.76 -10.26 19.79
N ILE A 13 10.67 -10.62 18.52
CA ILE A 13 10.28 -9.68 17.48
C ILE A 13 8.78 -9.40 17.62
N HIS A 14 8.44 -8.17 18.00
CA HIS A 14 7.06 -7.76 18.16
C HIS A 14 6.37 -7.67 16.80
N ARG A 15 5.42 -8.57 16.55
CA ARG A 15 4.67 -8.72 15.29
C ARG A 15 3.95 -7.43 14.87
N ALA A 16 3.68 -6.52 15.80
CA ALA A 16 3.10 -5.19 15.57
C ALA A 16 3.93 -4.31 14.62
N LEU A 17 5.27 -4.42 14.59
CA LEU A 17 6.10 -3.63 13.66
C LEU A 17 6.09 -4.17 12.22
N SER A 18 5.70 -5.42 12.02
CA SER A 18 5.73 -6.07 10.69
C SER A 18 4.42 -6.01 9.94
N ARG A 19 3.29 -5.76 10.63
CA ARG A 19 1.98 -5.81 10.01
C ARG A 19 1.73 -4.50 9.25
N PRO A 20 1.44 -4.56 7.94
CA PRO A 20 0.97 -3.38 7.24
C PRO A 20 -0.29 -2.84 7.93
N ASN A 21 -0.31 -1.55 8.22
CA ASN A 21 -1.42 -0.88 8.88
C ASN A 21 -2.57 -0.68 7.89
N LEU A 22 -3.39 -1.73 7.70
CA LEU A 22 -4.61 -1.68 6.89
C LEU A 22 -5.72 -0.97 7.68
N LEU A 23 -6.23 0.13 7.15
CA LEU A 23 -7.40 0.81 7.72
C LEU A 23 -8.65 0.38 6.95
N MET A 24 -9.67 -0.08 7.68
CA MET A 24 -10.94 -0.58 7.09
C MET A 24 -10.76 -1.71 6.04
N GLY A 25 -9.67 -2.48 6.14
CA GLY A 25 -9.38 -3.57 5.20
C GLY A 25 -8.85 -3.10 3.84
N ALA A 26 -8.39 -1.85 3.73
CA ALA A 26 -7.70 -1.29 2.57
C ALA A 26 -6.46 -0.47 2.99
N ASP A 27 -5.60 -0.13 2.03
CA ASP A 27 -4.47 0.78 2.27
C ASP A 27 -4.98 2.16 2.71
N ARG A 28 -4.60 2.59 3.92
CA ARG A 28 -5.01 3.88 4.51
C ARG A 28 -4.84 5.05 3.53
N GLU A 29 -3.68 5.13 2.90
CA GLU A 29 -3.32 6.26 2.04
C GLU A 29 -4.21 6.35 0.81
N LEU A 30 -4.62 5.22 0.22
CA LEU A 30 -5.49 5.22 -0.96
C LEU A 30 -6.92 5.64 -0.61
N VAL A 31 -7.43 5.19 0.54
CA VAL A 31 -8.76 5.59 1.03
C VAL A 31 -8.77 7.09 1.37
N LEU A 32 -7.72 7.60 2.02
CA LEU A 32 -7.60 9.02 2.33
C LEU A 32 -7.49 9.88 1.07
N LEU A 33 -6.66 9.48 0.09
CA LEU A 33 -6.51 10.20 -1.17
C LEU A 33 -7.80 10.23 -1.99
N THR A 34 -8.51 9.10 -2.09
CA THR A 34 -9.78 9.04 -2.84
C THR A 34 -10.89 9.81 -2.14
N GLY A 35 -10.95 9.79 -0.81
CA GLY A 35 -11.88 10.62 -0.03
C GLY A 35 -11.59 12.12 -0.21
N LEU A 36 -10.31 12.51 -0.14
CA LEU A 36 -9.91 13.90 -0.37
C LEU A 36 -10.24 14.35 -1.80
N ALA A 37 -9.98 13.52 -2.81
CA ALA A 37 -10.33 13.81 -4.20
C ALA A 37 -11.85 13.94 -4.39
N ALA A 38 -12.66 13.09 -3.74
CA ALA A 38 -14.11 13.18 -3.80
C ALA A 38 -14.62 14.47 -3.14
N ILE A 39 -14.05 14.87 -1.99
CA ILE A 39 -14.37 16.13 -1.32
C ILE A 39 -14.05 17.31 -2.25
N ILE A 40 -12.86 17.34 -2.85
CA ILE A 40 -12.47 18.38 -3.81
C ILE A 40 -13.45 18.44 -4.98
N LEU A 41 -13.83 17.29 -5.55
CA LEU A 41 -14.78 17.22 -6.67
C LEU A 41 -16.14 17.83 -6.30
N ILE A 42 -16.64 17.58 -5.09
CA ILE A 42 -17.89 18.15 -4.60
C ILE A 42 -17.76 19.69 -4.44
N PHE A 43 -16.66 20.15 -3.84
CA PHE A 43 -16.42 21.58 -3.63
C PHE A 43 -16.16 22.37 -4.92
N VAL A 44 -15.57 21.76 -5.94
CA VAL A 44 -15.32 22.44 -7.23
C VAL A 44 -16.62 22.72 -7.97
N VAL A 45 -17.59 21.81 -7.91
CA VAL A 45 -18.82 21.93 -8.69
C VAL A 45 -19.95 22.63 -7.91
N LEU A 46 -20.00 22.50 -6.58
CA LEU A 46 -21.02 23.13 -5.71
C LEU A 46 -22.49 22.86 -6.10
N THR A 47 -22.78 21.79 -6.84
CA THR A 47 -24.16 21.39 -7.22
C THR A 47 -24.61 20.14 -6.47
N TRP A 48 -25.91 20.02 -6.25
CA TRP A 48 -26.50 18.84 -5.60
C TRP A 48 -26.21 17.54 -6.37
N TYR A 49 -26.23 17.61 -7.71
CA TYR A 49 -25.88 16.48 -8.58
C TYR A 49 -24.43 16.04 -8.39
N ALA A 50 -23.50 16.99 -8.24
CA ALA A 50 -22.10 16.68 -8.00
C ALA A 50 -21.87 16.05 -6.62
N THR A 51 -22.62 16.46 -5.60
CA THR A 51 -22.59 15.79 -4.29
C THR A 51 -23.01 14.33 -4.40
N LEU A 52 -24.13 14.05 -5.10
CA LEU A 52 -24.61 12.68 -5.28
C LEU A 52 -23.62 11.82 -6.08
N LEU A 53 -23.10 12.36 -7.19
CA LEU A 53 -22.09 11.69 -7.99
C LEU A 53 -20.78 11.49 -7.24
N GLY A 54 -20.32 12.48 -6.47
CA GLY A 54 -19.10 12.41 -5.69
C GLY A 54 -19.16 11.32 -4.63
N ILE A 55 -20.29 11.22 -3.91
CA ILE A 55 -20.53 10.13 -2.95
C ILE A 55 -20.59 8.77 -3.65
N ALA A 56 -21.31 8.66 -4.77
CA ALA A 56 -21.41 7.42 -5.53
C ALA A 56 -20.03 6.94 -6.02
N ILE A 57 -19.25 7.83 -6.63
CA ILE A 57 -17.90 7.56 -7.11
C ILE A 57 -17.00 7.16 -5.93
N TRP A 58 -17.09 7.86 -4.80
CA TRP A 58 -16.29 7.54 -3.62
C TRP A 58 -16.61 6.15 -3.06
N MET A 59 -17.89 5.79 -2.94
CA MET A 59 -18.31 4.46 -2.51
C MET A 59 -17.81 3.35 -3.44
N VAL A 60 -17.87 3.59 -4.76
CA VAL A 60 -17.31 2.66 -5.77
C VAL A 60 -15.79 2.55 -5.63
N ALA A 61 -15.08 3.66 -5.46
CA ALA A 61 -13.64 3.66 -5.27
C ALA A 61 -13.23 2.91 -3.99
N VAL A 62 -13.92 3.15 -2.86
CA VAL A 62 -13.65 2.48 -1.58
C VAL A 62 -13.95 0.98 -1.67
N SER A 63 -15.04 0.58 -2.30
CA SER A 63 -15.38 -0.84 -2.47
C SER A 63 -14.38 -1.58 -3.36
N ALA A 64 -13.92 -0.95 -4.46
CA ALA A 64 -12.86 -1.49 -5.30
C ALA A 64 -11.53 -1.63 -4.54
N LEU A 65 -11.13 -0.60 -3.79
CA LEU A 65 -9.92 -0.63 -2.95
C LEU A 65 -10.00 -1.73 -1.88
N ARG A 66 -11.19 -1.92 -1.28
CA ARG A 66 -11.44 -2.99 -0.30
C ARG A 66 -11.36 -4.38 -0.92
N MET A 67 -11.89 -4.58 -2.13
CA MET A 67 -11.74 -5.85 -2.86
C MET A 67 -10.25 -6.13 -3.19
N MET A 68 -9.52 -5.11 -3.63
CA MET A 68 -8.10 -5.23 -3.97
C MET A 68 -7.25 -5.60 -2.75
N ALA A 69 -7.49 -4.96 -1.60
CA ALA A 69 -6.77 -5.26 -0.37
C ALA A 69 -7.17 -6.61 0.27
N LYS A 70 -8.38 -7.10 -0.01
CA LYS A 70 -8.78 -8.47 0.35
C LYS A 70 -8.04 -9.53 -0.49
N ALA A 71 -7.73 -9.22 -1.75
CA ALA A 71 -6.96 -10.11 -2.62
C ALA A 71 -5.47 -10.11 -2.27
N ASP A 72 -4.85 -8.94 -2.11
CA ASP A 72 -3.44 -8.83 -1.75
C ASP A 72 -3.14 -7.56 -0.94
N PRO A 73 -2.91 -7.66 0.39
CA PRO A 73 -2.60 -6.49 1.22
C PRO A 73 -1.25 -5.84 0.89
N MET A 74 -0.42 -6.49 0.08
CA MET A 74 0.90 -5.98 -0.32
C MET A 74 0.97 -5.57 -1.80
N MET A 75 -0.17 -5.58 -2.52
CA MET A 75 -0.23 -5.33 -3.96
C MET A 75 0.34 -3.96 -4.33
N ARG A 76 0.12 -2.94 -3.50
CA ARG A 76 0.71 -1.60 -3.69
C ARG A 76 2.24 -1.63 -3.76
N LYS A 77 2.89 -2.35 -2.85
CA LYS A 77 4.37 -2.41 -2.82
C LYS A 77 4.90 -3.11 -4.07
N VAL A 78 4.23 -4.18 -4.49
CA VAL A 78 4.56 -4.90 -5.73
C VAL A 78 4.32 -4.02 -6.95
N TYR A 79 3.24 -3.25 -7.00
CA TYR A 79 2.91 -2.35 -8.11
C TYR A 79 3.91 -1.19 -8.25
N ILE A 80 4.24 -0.51 -7.15
CA ILE A 80 5.28 0.54 -7.14
C ILE A 80 6.63 -0.04 -7.56
N ARG A 81 6.94 -1.26 -7.09
CA ARG A 81 8.14 -1.99 -7.52
C ARG A 81 8.09 -2.26 -9.02
N HIS A 82 7.00 -2.82 -9.52
CA HIS A 82 6.81 -3.13 -10.93
C HIS A 82 7.01 -1.89 -11.81
N ILE A 83 6.38 -0.75 -11.49
CA ILE A 83 6.57 0.51 -12.23
C ILE A 83 8.03 0.96 -12.18
N ARG A 84 8.68 0.93 -11.01
CA ARG A 84 10.08 1.37 -10.85
C ARG A 84 11.06 0.49 -11.64
N TYR A 85 10.80 -0.80 -11.78
CA TYR A 85 11.66 -1.72 -12.54
C TYR A 85 11.23 -1.91 -14.00
N ARG A 86 10.09 -1.33 -14.42
CA ARG A 86 9.58 -1.38 -15.80
C ARG A 86 10.55 -0.84 -16.87
N PRO A 87 11.25 0.29 -16.66
CA PRO A 87 12.10 0.84 -17.73
C PRO A 87 13.40 0.06 -17.96
N ALA A 88 13.88 -0.70 -16.97
CA ALA A 88 15.09 -1.50 -17.10
C ALA A 88 15.05 -2.71 -16.17
N TYR A 89 14.60 -3.85 -16.68
CA TYR A 89 14.76 -5.13 -15.99
C TYR A 89 16.16 -5.67 -16.28
N ARG A 90 17.09 -5.46 -15.35
CA ARG A 90 18.42 -6.07 -15.45
C ARG A 90 18.29 -7.56 -15.17
N ALA A 91 18.82 -8.41 -16.04
CA ALA A 91 18.85 -9.87 -15.88
C ALA A 91 19.83 -10.32 -14.77
N THR A 92 19.79 -9.66 -13.62
CA THR A 92 20.59 -9.99 -12.45
C THR A 92 19.67 -10.60 -11.42
N SER A 93 19.90 -11.87 -11.08
CA SER A 93 19.09 -12.63 -10.13
C SER A 93 19.17 -12.13 -8.67
N MET A 94 20.05 -11.17 -8.36
CA MET A 94 20.33 -10.71 -6.98
C MET A 94 20.41 -9.17 -6.87
N PRO A 95 19.61 -8.52 -5.99
CA PRO A 95 19.61 -7.05 -5.83
C PRO A 95 20.92 -6.44 -5.33
N TRP A 96 21.76 -7.23 -4.65
CA TRP A 96 23.00 -6.81 -3.99
C TRP A 96 24.26 -7.08 -4.82
N ARG A 97 24.14 -7.71 -5.99
CA ARG A 97 25.28 -7.95 -6.87
C ARG A 97 25.61 -6.66 -7.61
N ARG A 98 26.41 -5.80 -6.97
CA ARG A 98 27.27 -4.86 -7.69
C ARG A 98 28.36 -5.70 -8.35
N TYR A 99 28.72 -5.35 -9.58
CA TYR A 99 29.83 -5.94 -10.32
C TYR A 99 31.07 -6.03 -9.42
#